data_AF-A0A4R9K4G7-F1
#
_entry.id   AF-A0A4R9K4G7-F1
#
_cell.length_a   1.000
_cell.length_b   1.000
_cell.length_c   1.000
_cell.angle_alpha   90.00
_cell.angle_beta   90.00
_cell.angle_gamma   90.00
#
_symmetry.space_group_name_H-M   'P 1'
#
loop_
_entity.id
_entity.type
_entity.pdbx_description
1 polymer ?
#
loop_
_entity_poly.entity_id
_entity_poly.type
_entity_poly.pdbx_seq_one_letter_code
_entity_poly.pdbx_strand_id
1 'polypeptide(L)'
;MIFRFSYATILLAFFFSCKPSTEDEFDELKRTSSVFRLAIFCYENPSLQATRNSECESALASSIENIEIILHRQTELIFTKVILPKQTREEIEQLLRTRTELGIRYLEIWKQSVNLE
;
A
#
# COMPACT_ATOMS: atom_id res chain seq x y z
N MET A 1 34.17 -21.24 -43.73
CA MET A 1 32.79 -21.64 -43.36
C MET A 1 32.57 -21.33 -41.87
N ILE A 2 32.72 -20.06 -41.50
CA ILE A 2 32.70 -19.55 -40.12
C ILE A 2 31.78 -18.35 -40.23
N PHE A 3 30.49 -18.47 -39.89
CA PHE A 3 29.53 -17.35 -39.66
C PHE A 3 28.08 -17.87 -39.65
N ARG A 4 27.81 -19.05 -39.09
CA ARG A 4 26.43 -19.58 -39.03
C ARG A 4 25.94 -20.04 -37.65
N PHE A 5 26.77 -19.92 -36.62
CA PHE A 5 26.40 -20.31 -35.25
C PHE A 5 26.18 -19.14 -34.27
N SER A 6 26.30 -17.88 -34.71
CA SER A 6 26.28 -16.72 -33.82
C SER A 6 24.96 -15.95 -33.74
N TYR A 7 23.89 -16.39 -34.42
CA TYR A 7 22.62 -15.66 -34.43
C TYR A 7 21.51 -16.35 -33.63
N ALA A 8 21.67 -17.63 -33.28
CA ALA A 8 20.66 -18.39 -32.54
C ALA A 8 20.66 -18.09 -31.03
N THR A 9 21.75 -17.58 -30.47
CA THR A 9 21.88 -17.29 -29.03
C THR A 9 21.35 -15.92 -28.61
N ILE A 10 21.08 -15.00 -29.56
CA ILE A 10 20.60 -13.63 -29.25
C ILE A 10 19.06 -13.55 -29.23
N LEU A 11 18.37 -14.54 -29.80
CA LEU A 11 16.89 -14.57 -29.86
C LEU A 11 16.22 -15.16 -28.61
N LEU A 12 16.98 -15.76 -27.68
CA LEU A 12 16.41 -16.40 -26.47
C LEU A 12 16.36 -15.49 -25.23
N ALA A 13 16.92 -14.27 -25.30
CA ALA A 13 17.01 -13.37 -24.16
C ALA A 13 15.87 -12.33 -24.07
N PHE A 14 14.91 -12.39 -24.99
CA PHE A 14 13.84 -11.41 -25.11
C PHE A 14 12.50 -12.00 -24.65
N PHE A 15 12.01 -11.51 -23.50
CA PHE A 15 10.60 -11.40 -23.09
C PHE A 15 9.94 -12.43 -22.15
N PHE A 16 10.69 -13.17 -21.31
CA PHE A 16 10.08 -13.69 -20.06
C PHE A 16 10.03 -12.61 -18.97
N SER A 17 9.30 -11.53 -19.24
CA SER A 17 8.83 -10.61 -18.21
C SER A 17 7.32 -10.81 -18.07
N CYS A 18 6.91 -11.97 -17.56
CA CYS A 18 5.54 -12.16 -17.08
C CYS A 18 5.40 -11.31 -15.82
N LYS A 19 4.82 -10.11 -15.95
CA LYS A 19 4.36 -9.37 -14.77
C LYS A 19 3.26 -10.20 -14.09
N PRO A 20 3.28 -10.37 -12.76
CA PRO A 20 2.19 -11.01 -12.05
C PRO A 20 0.88 -10.31 -12.39
N SER A 21 -0.21 -11.07 -12.44
CA SER A 21 -1.52 -10.45 -12.65
C SER A 21 -1.89 -9.59 -11.45
N THR A 22 -2.81 -8.63 -11.63
CA THR A 22 -3.31 -7.80 -10.53
C THR A 22 -3.94 -8.63 -9.40
N GLU A 23 -4.51 -9.80 -9.72
CA GLU A 23 -5.03 -10.76 -8.74
C GLU A 23 -3.90 -11.46 -7.97
N ASP A 24 -2.82 -11.88 -8.65
CA ASP A 24 -1.66 -12.49 -7.99
C ASP A 24 -0.97 -11.48 -7.06
N GLU A 25 -0.86 -10.22 -7.49
CA GLU A 25 -0.31 -9.13 -6.69
C GLU A 25 -1.19 -8.83 -5.47
N PHE A 26 -2.52 -8.87 -5.63
CA PHE A 26 -3.47 -8.74 -4.52
C PHE A 26 -3.28 -9.84 -3.48
N ASP A 27 -3.23 -11.10 -3.91
CA ASP A 27 -3.12 -12.24 -3.01
C ASP A 27 -1.79 -12.21 -2.24
N GLU A 28 -0.71 -11.80 -2.89
CA GLU A 28 0.58 -11.63 -2.22
C GLU A 28 0.56 -10.46 -1.23
N LEU A 29 -0.02 -9.32 -1.60
CA LEU A 29 -0.18 -8.18 -0.70
C LEU A 29 -1.05 -8.54 0.51
N LYS A 30 -2.13 -9.29 0.31
CA LYS A 30 -2.99 -9.77 1.40
C LYS A 30 -2.23 -10.67 2.38
N ARG A 31 -1.26 -11.44 1.90
CA ARG A 31 -0.45 -12.36 2.72
C ARG A 31 0.70 -11.66 3.43
N THR A 32 1.32 -10.67 2.81
CA THR A 32 2.65 -10.17 3.23
C THR A 32 2.71 -8.69 3.59
N SER A 33 1.77 -7.89 3.11
CA SER A 33 1.82 -6.44 3.22
C SER A 33 0.97 -5.92 4.40
N SER A 34 1.15 -4.64 4.73
CA SER A 34 0.31 -3.98 5.71
C SER A 34 -1.11 -3.77 5.18
N VAL A 35 -2.08 -3.69 6.11
CA VAL A 35 -3.46 -3.36 5.76
C VAL A 35 -3.59 -2.05 4.99
N PHE A 36 -2.68 -1.09 5.24
CA PHE A 36 -2.64 0.20 4.54
C PHE A 36 -2.28 0.03 3.07
N ARG A 37 -1.24 -0.76 2.76
CA ARG A 37 -0.84 -1.03 1.38
C ARG A 37 -1.92 -1.76 0.60
N LEU A 38 -2.55 -2.75 1.23
CA LEU A 38 -3.67 -3.46 0.62
C LEU A 38 -4.85 -2.52 0.34
N ALA A 39 -5.19 -1.63 1.28
CA ALA A 39 -6.26 -0.65 1.11
C ALA A 39 -5.97 0.39 0.00
N ILE A 40 -4.71 0.81 -0.13
CA ILE A 40 -4.23 1.67 -1.23
C ILE A 40 -4.37 0.92 -2.56
N PHE A 41 -3.84 -0.30 -2.63
CA PHE A 41 -3.85 -1.11 -3.85
C PHE A 41 -5.27 -1.38 -4.34
N CYS A 42 -6.19 -1.72 -3.44
CA CYS A 42 -7.62 -1.86 -3.76
C CYS A 42 -8.19 -0.59 -4.40
N TYR A 43 -7.90 0.58 -3.82
CA TYR A 43 -8.41 1.85 -4.34
C TYR A 43 -7.84 2.20 -5.72
N GLU A 44 -6.56 1.91 -5.95
CA GLU A 44 -5.88 2.16 -7.23
C GLU A 44 -6.34 1.18 -8.33
N ASN A 45 -6.92 0.03 -7.97
CA ASN A 45 -7.36 -1.01 -8.88
C ASN A 45 -8.89 -1.26 -8.75
N PRO A 46 -9.74 -0.36 -9.27
CA PRO A 46 -11.20 -0.43 -9.06
C PRO A 46 -11.86 -1.67 -9.68
N SER A 47 -11.31 -2.23 -10.76
CA SER A 47 -11.80 -3.48 -11.35
C SER A 47 -11.61 -4.67 -10.41
N LEU A 48 -10.46 -4.75 -9.76
CA LEU A 48 -10.17 -5.74 -8.72
C LEU A 48 -11.02 -5.49 -7.47
N GLN A 49 -11.19 -4.22 -7.07
CA GLN A 49 -12.03 -3.89 -5.92
C GLN A 49 -13.47 -4.38 -6.13
N ALA A 50 -14.00 -4.32 -7.35
CA ALA A 50 -15.33 -4.84 -7.65
C ALA A 50 -15.45 -6.37 -7.47
N THR A 51 -14.38 -7.13 -7.76
CA THR A 51 -14.36 -8.60 -7.61
C THR A 51 -13.99 -9.06 -6.21
N ARG A 52 -13.15 -8.30 -5.49
CA ARG A 52 -12.62 -8.58 -4.15
C ARG A 52 -13.17 -7.63 -3.08
N ASN A 53 -14.41 -7.16 -3.26
CA ASN A 53 -14.96 -6.05 -2.50
C ASN A 53 -14.90 -6.24 -0.98
N SER A 54 -15.31 -7.41 -0.49
CA SER A 54 -15.33 -7.70 0.95
C SER A 54 -13.93 -7.61 1.58
N GLU A 55 -12.91 -8.05 0.86
CA GLU A 55 -11.53 -8.05 1.35
C GLU A 55 -10.95 -6.63 1.31
N CYS A 56 -11.25 -5.88 0.26
CA CYS A 56 -10.87 -4.46 0.16
C CYS A 56 -11.57 -3.60 1.21
N GLU A 57 -12.86 -3.82 1.47
CA GLU A 57 -13.60 -3.14 2.55
C GLU A 57 -13.04 -3.50 3.92
N SER A 58 -12.69 -4.77 4.16
CA SER A 58 -12.07 -5.20 5.41
C SER A 58 -10.69 -4.57 5.62
N ALA A 59 -9.87 -4.49 4.57
CA ALA A 59 -8.56 -3.83 4.62
C ALA A 59 -8.70 -2.33 4.91
N LEU A 60 -9.69 -1.68 4.29
CA LEU A 60 -9.99 -0.27 4.52
C LEU A 60 -10.47 -0.02 5.96
N ALA A 61 -11.43 -0.81 6.43
CA ALA A 61 -11.97 -0.70 7.79
C ALA A 61 -10.87 -0.90 8.83
N SER A 62 -10.04 -1.93 8.66
CA SER A 62 -8.89 -2.20 9.53
C SER A 62 -7.89 -1.04 9.50
N SER A 63 -7.63 -0.46 8.33
CA SER A 63 -6.75 0.70 8.20
C SER A 63 -7.28 1.92 8.96
N ILE A 64 -8.58 2.20 8.85
CA ILE A 64 -9.25 3.30 9.56
C ILE A 64 -9.16 3.08 11.07
N GLU A 65 -9.49 1.88 11.54
CA GLU A 65 -9.41 1.53 12.96
C GLU A 65 -8.00 1.74 13.53
N ASN A 66 -6.97 1.29 12.80
CA ASN A 66 -5.59 1.49 13.23
C ASN A 66 -5.21 2.98 13.30
N ILE A 67 -5.63 3.79 12.33
CA ILE A 67 -5.41 5.24 12.34
C ILE A 67 -6.11 5.86 13.56
N GLU A 68 -7.36 5.51 13.82
CA GLU A 68 -8.12 6.04 14.96
C GLU A 68 -7.49 5.65 16.30
N ILE A 69 -6.99 4.42 16.45
CA ILE A 69 -6.25 3.99 17.65
C ILE A 69 -5.00 4.85 17.85
N ILE A 70 -4.23 5.10 16.79
CA ILE A 70 -3.01 5.92 16.87
C ILE A 70 -3.35 7.35 17.28
N LEU A 71 -4.34 7.95 16.64
CA LEU A 71 -4.76 9.32 16.92
C LEU A 71 -5.35 9.43 18.34
N HIS A 72 -6.08 8.42 18.80
CA HIS A 72 -6.62 8.41 20.16
C HIS A 72 -5.51 8.34 21.22
N ARG A 73 -4.50 7.47 21.03
CA ARG A 73 -3.32 7.45 21.91
C ARG A 73 -2.62 8.80 21.99
N GLN A 74 -2.59 9.56 20.90
CA GLN A 74 -2.05 10.93 20.91
C GLN A 74 -2.90 11.89 21.76
N THR A 75 -4.23 11.75 21.77
CA THR A 75 -5.09 12.60 22.63
C THR A 75 -4.81 12.41 24.12
N GLU A 76 -4.36 11.23 24.52
CA GLU A 76 -3.93 10.95 25.90
C GLU A 76 -2.53 11.54 26.22
N LEU A 77 -1.71 11.78 25.19
CA LEU A 77 -0.34 12.27 25.29
C LEU A 77 -0.26 13.74 24.86
N ILE A 78 -0.93 14.63 25.60
CA ILE A 78 -1.15 16.04 25.26
C ILE A 78 0.14 16.81 24.86
N PHE A 79 1.31 16.41 25.36
CA PHE A 79 2.59 17.07 25.10
C PHE A 79 3.59 16.24 24.30
N THR A 80 3.20 15.08 23.76
CA THR A 80 4.14 14.17 23.10
C THR A 80 3.54 13.58 21.83
N LYS A 81 4.29 13.69 20.74
CA LYS A 81 3.91 13.07 19.47
C LYS A 81 4.09 11.56 19.55
N VAL A 82 3.26 10.82 18.85
CA VAL A 82 3.41 9.38 18.71
C VAL A 82 4.61 9.11 17.78
N ILE A 83 5.55 8.30 18.27
CA ILE A 83 6.68 7.80 17.49
C ILE A 83 6.21 6.52 16.81
N LEU A 84 6.32 6.47 15.49
CA LEU A 84 5.96 5.31 14.68
C LEU A 84 7.13 4.94 13.78
N PRO A 85 7.26 3.64 13.41
CA PRO A 85 8.19 3.24 12.37
C PRO A 85 7.96 4.06 11.10
N LYS A 86 9.05 4.55 10.50
CA LYS A 86 9.02 5.39 9.30
C LYS A 86 8.13 4.80 8.20
N GLN A 87 8.26 3.50 7.94
CA GLN A 87 7.49 2.77 6.94
C GLN A 87 5.97 2.86 7.20
N THR A 88 5.52 2.59 8.43
CA THR A 88 4.10 2.64 8.78
C THR A 88 3.54 4.04 8.62
N ARG A 89 4.30 5.07 9.02
CA ARG A 89 3.87 6.45 8.84
C ARG A 89 3.71 6.81 7.36
N GLU A 90 4.68 6.44 6.52
CA GLU A 90 4.63 6.69 5.08
C GLU A 90 3.45 5.99 4.42
N GLU A 91 3.16 4.76 4.80
CA GLU A 91 2.00 4.00 4.30
C GLU A 91 0.67 4.64 4.69
N ILE A 92 0.54 5.13 5.94
CA ILE A 92 -0.65 5.86 6.38
C ILE A 92 -0.78 7.19 5.64
N GLU A 93 0.31 7.97 5.52
CA GLU A 93 0.29 9.21 4.77
C GLU A 93 -0.09 9.01 3.31
N GLN A 94 0.41 7.94 2.69
CA GLN A 94 0.02 7.58 1.33
C GLN A 94 -1.47 7.26 1.26
N LEU A 95 -1.99 6.42 2.17
CA LEU A 95 -3.43 6.10 2.22
C LEU A 95 -4.29 7.36 2.35
N LEU A 96 -3.93 8.27 3.26
CA LEU A 96 -4.66 9.53 3.48
C LEU A 96 -4.59 10.47 2.27
N ARG A 97 -3.51 10.43 1.48
CA ARG A 97 -3.40 11.23 0.25
C ARG A 97 -4.15 10.60 -0.91
N THR A 98 -4.13 9.27 -1.02
CA THR A 98 -4.77 8.52 -2.09
C THR A 98 -6.30 8.55 -1.97
N ARG A 99 -6.84 8.39 -0.75
CA ARG A 99 -8.29 8.47 -0.48
C ARG A 99 -8.68 9.84 0.06
N THR A 100 -9.26 10.67 -0.81
CA THR A 100 -9.60 12.06 -0.49
C THR A 100 -10.53 12.19 0.72
N GLU A 101 -11.47 11.26 0.89
CA GLU A 101 -12.39 11.20 2.03
C GLU A 101 -11.65 11.04 3.37
N LEU A 102 -10.61 10.21 3.40
CA LEU A 102 -9.78 10.01 4.59
C LEU A 102 -8.82 11.19 4.78
N GLY A 103 -8.27 11.72 3.69
CA GLY A 103 -7.39 12.89 3.71
C GLY A 103 -8.06 14.10 4.36
N ILE A 104 -9.30 14.41 3.95
CA ILE A 104 -10.09 15.50 4.54
C ILE A 104 -10.30 15.28 6.05
N ARG A 105 -10.54 14.04 6.47
CA ARG A 105 -10.88 13.73 7.86
C ARG A 105 -9.67 13.70 8.79
N TYR A 106 -8.55 13.13 8.34
CA TYR A 106 -7.46 12.76 9.25
C TYR A 106 -6.12 13.40 8.93
N LEU A 107 -5.87 13.93 7.73
CA LEU A 107 -4.51 14.31 7.31
C LEU A 107 -3.91 15.44 8.16
N GLU A 108 -4.71 16.45 8.50
CA GLU A 108 -4.22 17.57 9.34
C GLU A 108 -3.97 17.15 10.79
N ILE A 109 -4.84 16.31 11.35
CA ILE A 109 -4.65 15.74 12.68
C ILE A 109 -3.40 14.88 12.69
N TRP A 110 -3.25 13.99 11.72
CA TRP A 110 -2.09 13.10 11.55
C TRP A 110 -0.75 13.84 11.57
N LYS A 111 -0.62 14.93 10.81
CA LYS A 111 0.61 15.75 10.76
C LYS A 111 0.98 16.37 12.11
N GLN A 112 -0.02 16.67 12.94
CA GLN A 112 0.18 17.21 14.28
C GLN A 112 0.53 16.10 15.28
N SER A 113 -0.04 14.91 15.09
CA SER A 113 0.06 13.79 16.03
C SER A 113 1.36 12.98 15.95
N VAL A 114 2.05 12.98 14.81
CA VAL A 114 3.18 12.05 14.55
C VAL A 114 4.48 12.81 14.27
N ASN A 115 5.64 12.25 14.65
CA ASN A 115 6.97 12.81 14.37
C ASN A 115 7.88 11.86 13.57
N LEU A 116 8.98 12.40 13.03
CA LEU A 116 10.12 11.62 12.55
C LEU A 116 10.91 11.08 13.74
N GLU A 117 11.27 9.80 13.71
CA GLU A 117 12.40 9.25 14.44
C GLU A 117 13.71 9.61 13.72
#